data_AF-A0A821BM81-F1
#
_entry.id   AF-A0A821BM81-F1
#
_cell.length_a   1.000
_cell.length_b   1.000
_cell.length_c   1.000
_cell.angle_alpha   90.00
_cell.angle_beta   90.00
_cell.angle_gamma   90.00
#
_symmetry.space_group_name_H-M   'P 1'
#
loop_
_entity.id
_entity.type
_entity.pdbx_description
1 polymer ?
#
loop_
_entity_poly.entity_id
_entity_poly.type
_entity_poly.pdbx_seq_one_letter_code
_entity_poly.pdbx_strand_id
1 'polypeptide(L)'
;MLLSLSLLFIICNLVINFISGQSANNNRSIISKACACYNQGICDPVTSSCICPSGFLGQQCERLECFHGDYCERQRVATRCTDIRCQNGGICYEHSPAISVFAYCLCPPGFTGRFCETEYFRCSQPGVFADLYQCAQSSYFLCDHTNRLLTGTCPKGLRFNLNKMSCDHASSVTCSNI
;
A
#
# COMPACT_ATOMS: atom_id res chain seq x y z
N MET A 1 56.07 3.19 48.64
CA MET A 1 56.30 2.71 47.26
C MET A 1 55.06 3.02 46.45
N LEU A 2 55.04 4.24 45.90
CA LEU A 2 53.99 4.79 45.06
C LEU A 2 54.27 4.35 43.63
N LEU A 3 53.54 3.34 43.15
CA LEU A 3 53.45 3.09 41.71
C LEU A 3 52.35 4.00 41.16
N SER A 4 52.77 4.86 40.26
CA SER A 4 52.13 6.10 39.84
C SER A 4 50.84 5.88 39.03
N LEU A 5 49.83 6.74 39.28
CA LEU A 5 48.57 6.86 38.54
C LEU A 5 48.74 7.15 37.02
N SER A 6 49.97 7.23 36.52
CA SER A 6 50.30 7.45 35.11
C SER A 6 50.08 6.22 34.21
N LEU A 7 49.98 4.98 34.74
CA LEU A 7 49.70 3.81 33.90
C LEU A 7 48.21 3.58 33.58
N LEU A 8 47.29 4.05 34.43
CA LEU A 8 45.84 3.89 34.18
C LEU A 8 45.31 4.86 33.09
N PHE A 9 45.95 6.02 32.91
CA PHE A 9 45.61 6.95 31.82
C PHE A 9 46.13 6.51 30.44
N ILE A 10 47.17 5.68 30.39
CA ILE A 10 47.75 5.18 29.13
C ILE A 10 46.81 4.15 28.48
N ILE A 11 46.12 3.32 29.28
CA ILE A 11 45.18 2.32 28.75
C ILE A 11 43.91 2.99 28.21
N CYS A 12 43.47 4.12 28.79
CA CYS A 12 42.30 4.86 28.29
C CYS A 12 42.58 5.61 26.96
N ASN A 13 43.82 6.07 26.73
CA ASN A 13 44.20 6.77 25.48
C ASN A 13 44.58 5.86 24.30
N LEU A 14 44.91 4.59 24.55
CA LEU A 14 45.22 3.62 23.48
C LEU A 14 43.96 3.07 22.80
N VAL A 15 42.76 3.25 23.38
CA VAL A 15 41.49 2.81 22.76
C VAL A 15 40.78 3.94 22.02
N ILE A 16 41.17 5.21 22.21
CA ILE A 16 40.51 6.37 21.57
C ILE A 16 41.09 6.69 20.17
N ASN A 17 42.28 6.19 19.83
CA ASN A 17 42.95 6.50 18.54
C ASN A 17 42.77 5.44 17.43
N PHE A 18 41.76 4.57 17.52
CA PHE A 18 41.48 3.53 16.50
C PHE A 18 40.17 3.71 15.72
N ILE A 19 39.57 4.90 15.71
CA ILE A 19 38.43 5.22 14.80
C ILE A 19 38.59 6.60 14.15
N SER A 20 39.82 6.97 13.75
CA SER A 20 40.08 8.18 12.94
C SER A 20 41.38 8.02 12.15
N GLY A 21 41.43 7.04 11.24
CA GLY A 21 42.63 6.71 10.48
C GLY A 21 42.28 6.40 9.03
N GLN A 22 42.54 7.40 8.19
CA GLN A 22 42.31 7.44 6.75
C GLN A 22 42.90 6.22 6.02
N SER A 23 42.05 5.49 5.29
CA SER A 23 42.51 4.70 4.15
C SER A 23 42.48 5.61 2.92
N ALA A 24 43.58 6.33 2.70
CA ALA A 24 43.87 6.92 1.40
C ALA A 24 44.33 5.79 0.47
N ASN A 25 43.36 5.03 -0.06
CA ASN A 25 43.63 4.04 -1.10
C ASN A 25 43.42 4.71 -2.46
N ASN A 26 44.52 5.09 -3.11
CA ASN A 26 44.57 5.61 -4.47
C ASN A 26 44.29 4.49 -5.48
N ASN A 27 43.06 3.97 -5.46
CA ASN A 27 42.53 3.15 -6.52
C ASN A 27 41.19 3.75 -6.90
N ARG A 28 41.07 4.24 -8.14
CA ARG A 28 39.80 4.70 -8.73
C ARG A 28 38.85 3.50 -8.78
N SER A 29 38.21 3.21 -7.66
CA SER A 29 37.09 2.30 -7.56
C SER A 29 35.83 3.14 -7.66
N ILE A 30 35.13 3.02 -8.77
CA ILE A 30 33.76 3.53 -8.94
C ILE A 30 32.89 2.66 -8.01
N ILE A 31 32.91 2.96 -6.72
CA ILE A 31 31.97 2.40 -5.76
C ILE A 31 30.68 3.17 -6.02
N SER A 32 29.76 2.56 -6.76
CA SER A 32 28.37 3.00 -6.78
C SER A 32 27.94 3.14 -5.32
N LYS A 33 27.64 4.36 -4.90
CA LYS A 33 27.22 4.70 -3.55
C LYS A 33 26.16 3.69 -3.09
N ALA A 34 26.49 2.80 -2.16
CA ALA A 34 25.55 1.80 -1.68
C ALA A 34 24.34 2.53 -1.08
N CYS A 35 23.13 2.23 -1.54
CA CYS A 35 21.94 2.88 -1.01
C CYS A 35 21.75 2.51 0.47
N ALA A 36 21.44 3.49 1.30
CA ALA A 36 20.97 3.23 2.66
C ALA A 36 19.43 3.16 2.63
N CYS A 37 18.87 1.99 2.33
CA CYS A 37 17.43 1.77 2.33
C CYS A 37 16.98 1.25 3.71
N TYR A 38 15.98 1.89 4.31
CA TYR A 38 15.31 1.48 5.54
C TYR A 38 14.13 0.54 5.25
N ASN A 39 13.52 0.01 6.32
CA ASN A 39 12.28 -0.77 6.27
C ASN A 39 12.28 -1.90 5.21
N GLN A 40 13.44 -2.54 5.03
CA GLN A 40 13.64 -3.65 4.07
C GLN A 40 13.53 -3.23 2.59
N GLY A 41 13.76 -1.94 2.28
CA GLY A 41 13.88 -1.46 0.91
C GLY A 41 15.07 -2.06 0.17
N ILE A 42 14.92 -2.29 -1.13
CA ILE A 42 15.93 -2.92 -1.99
C ILE A 42 16.63 -1.82 -2.79
N CYS A 43 17.97 -1.76 -2.72
CA CYS A 43 18.76 -0.84 -3.54
C CYS A 43 18.82 -1.35 -4.99
N ASP A 44 18.32 -0.56 -5.93
CA ASP A 44 18.51 -0.82 -7.36
C ASP A 44 19.95 -0.47 -7.75
N PRO A 45 20.76 -1.44 -8.22
CA PRO A 45 22.17 -1.22 -8.55
C PRO A 45 22.37 -0.36 -9.81
N VAL A 46 21.36 -0.20 -10.65
CA VAL A 46 21.43 0.60 -11.89
C VAL A 46 21.12 2.07 -11.59
N THR A 47 20.05 2.32 -10.84
CA THR A 47 19.57 3.69 -10.57
C THR A 47 20.08 4.25 -9.24
N SER A 48 20.69 3.42 -8.39
CA SER A 48 21.09 3.78 -7.03
C SER A 48 19.94 4.35 -6.17
N SER A 49 18.71 3.91 -6.44
CA SER A 49 17.49 4.31 -5.74
C SER A 49 16.90 3.15 -4.95
N CYS A 50 16.19 3.45 -3.86
CA CYS A 50 15.52 2.42 -3.07
C CYS A 50 14.15 2.07 -3.66
N ILE A 51 13.92 0.79 -3.88
CA ILE A 51 12.61 0.21 -4.18
C ILE A 51 11.96 -0.12 -2.83
N CYS A 52 10.86 0.58 -2.51
CA CYS A 52 10.21 0.45 -1.22
C CYS A 52 9.16 -0.67 -1.20
N PRO A 53 9.09 -1.45 -0.11
CA PRO A 53 8.01 -2.40 0.08
C PRO A 53 6.68 -1.66 0.33
N SER A 54 5.57 -2.35 0.09
CA SER A 54 4.22 -1.80 0.27
C SER A 54 4.04 -1.19 1.65
N GLY A 55 3.47 0.02 1.70
CA GLY A 55 3.31 0.73 2.96
C GLY A 55 4.50 1.63 3.33
N PHE A 56 5.52 1.77 2.47
CA PHE A 56 6.67 2.64 2.72
C PHE A 56 7.03 3.48 1.49
N LEU A 57 7.54 4.68 1.74
CA LEU A 57 7.92 5.65 0.72
C LEU A 57 9.02 6.59 1.23
N GLY A 58 9.59 7.41 0.33
CA GLY A 58 10.80 8.19 0.57
C GLY A 58 12.00 7.65 -0.19
N GLN A 59 13.06 8.45 -0.32
CA GLN A 59 14.25 8.07 -1.11
C GLN A 59 14.97 6.85 -0.51
N GLN A 60 14.80 6.66 0.79
CA GLN A 60 15.38 5.59 1.57
C GLN A 60 14.30 4.70 2.20
N CYS A 61 13.03 4.80 1.77
CA CYS A 61 11.90 4.07 2.37
C CYS A 61 11.70 4.36 3.87
N GLU A 62 12.09 5.55 4.31
CA GLU A 62 12.10 5.97 5.71
C GLU A 62 10.71 6.37 6.22
N ARG A 63 9.77 6.64 5.33
CA ARG A 63 8.40 7.06 5.68
C ARG A 63 7.42 5.91 5.45
N LEU A 64 6.40 5.81 6.31
CA LEU A 64 5.24 4.99 6.04
C LEU A 64 4.37 5.67 4.98
N GLU A 65 3.87 4.88 4.03
CA GLU A 65 2.82 5.29 3.11
C GLU A 65 1.54 5.49 3.89
N CYS A 66 1.29 6.74 4.24
CA CYS A 66 0.02 7.18 4.75
C CYS A 66 -0.87 7.52 3.53
N PHE A 67 -2.02 6.88 3.39
CA PHE A 67 -2.95 7.09 2.26
C PHE A 67 -3.61 8.49 2.23
N HIS A 68 -3.01 9.52 2.86
CA HIS A 68 -3.48 10.91 2.82
C HIS A 68 -2.38 11.94 3.20
N GLY A 69 -1.98 12.80 2.25
CA GLY A 69 -1.45 14.17 2.44
C GLY A 69 -0.09 14.37 3.16
N ASP A 70 0.58 15.49 2.86
CA ASP A 70 1.99 15.81 3.19
C ASP A 70 2.39 15.90 4.69
N TYR A 71 1.53 15.54 5.65
CA TYR A 71 1.84 15.69 7.08
C TYR A 71 1.31 14.51 7.93
N CYS A 72 2.03 13.39 7.94
CA CYS A 72 1.68 12.17 8.71
C CYS A 72 2.04 12.26 10.23
N GLU A 73 1.73 13.34 10.96
CA GLU A 73 2.13 13.47 12.39
C GLU A 73 0.98 13.54 13.41
N ARG A 74 -0.27 13.82 13.03
CA ARG A 74 -1.37 13.97 14.01
C ARG A 74 -2.75 13.60 13.47
N GLN A 75 -2.98 12.35 13.10
CA GLN A 75 -4.36 11.94 12.83
C GLN A 75 -4.66 10.58 13.43
N ARG A 76 -5.65 10.57 14.34
CA ARG A 76 -6.28 9.35 14.85
C ARG A 76 -6.63 8.50 13.63
N VAL A 77 -5.91 7.40 13.44
CA VAL A 77 -6.33 6.37 12.49
C VAL A 77 -7.71 5.94 12.97
N ALA A 78 -8.76 6.29 12.23
CA ALA A 78 -10.10 5.86 12.55
C ALA A 78 -10.14 4.33 12.44
N THR A 79 -10.12 3.66 13.59
CA THR A 79 -10.07 2.19 13.72
C THR A 79 -11.43 1.61 14.07
N ARG A 80 -12.42 2.47 14.31
CA ARG A 80 -13.77 2.12 14.74
C ARG A 80 -14.82 2.80 13.87
N CYS A 81 -15.98 2.18 13.78
CA CYS A 81 -17.13 2.74 13.07
C CYS A 81 -17.72 3.98 13.76
N THR A 82 -17.36 4.25 15.02
CA THR A 82 -17.67 5.51 15.70
C THR A 82 -16.94 6.71 15.07
N ASP A 83 -15.75 6.46 14.53
CA ASP A 83 -14.87 7.49 13.96
C ASP A 83 -14.93 7.52 12.41
N ILE A 84 -15.47 6.46 11.80
CA ILE A 84 -15.64 6.33 10.35
C ILE A 84 -17.06 6.71 9.93
N ARG A 85 -17.19 7.51 8.87
CA ARG A 85 -18.46 7.85 8.24
C ARG A 85 -18.47 7.39 6.79
N CYS A 86 -19.02 6.20 6.55
CA CYS A 86 -19.26 5.72 5.19
C CYS A 86 -20.33 6.58 4.52
N GLN A 87 -20.08 6.98 3.28
CA GLN A 87 -20.94 7.79 2.44
C GLN A 87 -21.77 6.90 1.50
N ASN A 88 -22.72 7.51 0.80
CA ASN A 88 -23.50 6.88 -0.27
C ASN A 88 -24.18 5.56 0.13
N GLY A 89 -24.52 5.40 1.41
CA GLY A 89 -25.15 4.18 1.94
C GLY A 89 -24.20 3.02 2.22
N GLY A 90 -22.88 3.26 2.26
CA GLY A 90 -21.89 2.26 2.67
C GLY A 90 -22.09 1.79 4.12
N ILE A 91 -21.76 0.53 4.36
CA ILE A 91 -21.90 -0.11 5.67
C ILE A 91 -20.52 -0.23 6.31
N CYS A 92 -20.37 0.30 7.53
CA CYS A 92 -19.12 0.17 8.27
C CYS A 92 -19.04 -1.18 8.99
N TYR A 93 -17.88 -1.83 8.90
CA TYR A 93 -17.57 -3.04 9.65
C TYR A 93 -16.33 -2.81 10.52
N GLU A 94 -16.40 -3.25 11.78
CA GLU A 94 -15.23 -3.36 12.64
C GLU A 94 -14.67 -4.78 12.56
N HIS A 95 -13.38 -4.89 12.35
CA HIS A 95 -12.62 -6.12 12.48
C HIS A 95 -11.71 -5.99 13.70
N SER A 96 -11.93 -6.85 14.71
CA SER A 96 -11.21 -6.82 15.99
C SER A 96 -10.39 -8.11 16.19
N PRO A 97 -9.28 -8.30 15.46
CA PRO A 97 -8.35 -9.37 15.73
C PRO A 97 -7.61 -9.11 17.05
N ALA A 98 -6.99 -10.15 17.61
CA ALA A 98 -6.35 -10.10 18.93
C ALA A 98 -5.23 -9.05 19.08
N ILE A 99 -4.70 -8.53 17.97
CA ILE A 99 -3.52 -7.65 17.93
C ILE A 99 -3.91 -6.17 17.75
N SER A 100 -4.91 -5.87 16.93
CA SER A 100 -5.27 -4.48 16.60
C SER A 100 -6.68 -4.38 16.03
N VAL A 101 -7.48 -3.40 16.48
CA VAL A 101 -8.80 -3.14 15.89
C VAL A 101 -8.66 -2.27 14.65
N PHE A 102 -9.37 -2.59 13.59
CA PHE A 102 -9.54 -1.70 12.43
C PHE A 102 -10.98 -1.72 11.94
N ALA A 103 -11.37 -0.69 11.20
CA ALA A 103 -12.70 -0.59 10.61
C ALA A 103 -12.58 -0.15 9.14
N TYR A 104 -13.52 -0.61 8.33
CA TYR A 104 -13.58 -0.30 6.90
C TYR A 104 -15.02 -0.21 6.42
N CYS A 105 -15.23 0.51 5.32
CA CYS A 105 -16.53 0.61 4.66
C CYS A 105 -16.66 -0.47 3.59
N LEU A 106 -17.76 -1.22 3.62
CA LEU A 106 -18.24 -1.96 2.45
C LEU A 106 -19.08 -1.03 1.60
N CYS A 107 -18.60 -0.77 0.39
CA CYS A 107 -19.26 0.15 -0.52
C CYS A 107 -20.38 -0.52 -1.32
N PRO A 108 -21.49 0.20 -1.53
CA PRO A 108 -22.54 -0.27 -2.40
C PRO A 108 -22.05 -0.29 -3.87
N PRO A 109 -22.73 -1.03 -4.74
CA PRO A 109 -22.42 -1.07 -6.17
C PRO A 109 -22.31 0.32 -6.79
N GLY A 110 -21.27 0.54 -7.60
CA GLY A 110 -21.00 1.83 -8.26
C GLY A 110 -20.22 2.85 -7.42
N PHE A 111 -19.92 2.55 -6.16
CA PHE A 111 -19.12 3.41 -5.27
C PHE A 111 -17.83 2.73 -4.82
N THR A 112 -16.79 3.53 -4.61
CA THR A 112 -15.47 3.11 -4.13
C THR A 112 -14.83 4.20 -3.25
N GLY A 113 -13.63 3.94 -2.75
CA GLY A 113 -12.91 4.79 -1.81
C GLY A 113 -13.03 4.29 -0.37
N ARG A 114 -12.23 4.87 0.53
CA ARG A 114 -12.16 4.43 1.93
C ARG A 114 -13.48 4.62 2.68
N PHE A 115 -14.22 5.64 2.29
CA PHE A 115 -15.50 6.03 2.87
C PHE A 115 -16.62 5.94 1.84
N CYS A 116 -16.44 5.23 0.72
CA CYS A 116 -17.41 5.13 -0.37
C CYS A 116 -17.79 6.50 -0.97
N GLU A 117 -16.84 7.44 -0.96
CA GLU A 117 -17.00 8.83 -1.38
C GLU A 117 -16.94 9.02 -2.90
N THR A 118 -16.38 8.06 -3.63
CA THR A 118 -16.17 8.16 -5.08
C THR A 118 -17.19 7.31 -5.82
N GLU A 119 -18.07 7.95 -6.59
CA GLU A 119 -18.92 7.28 -7.58
C GLU A 119 -18.10 6.98 -8.83
N TYR A 120 -17.98 5.71 -9.21
CA TYR A 120 -17.25 5.31 -10.42
C TYR A 120 -18.18 4.75 -11.51
N PHE A 121 -19.40 4.34 -11.14
CA PHE A 121 -20.36 3.81 -12.10
C PHE A 121 -21.77 4.27 -11.77
N ARG A 122 -22.46 4.74 -12.81
CA ARG A 122 -23.88 5.09 -12.78
C ARG A 122 -24.53 4.66 -14.09
N CYS A 123 -25.80 4.32 -14.05
CA CYS A 123 -26.54 3.96 -15.26
C CYS A 123 -26.71 5.18 -16.18
N SER A 124 -26.26 5.04 -17.42
CA SER A 124 -26.51 5.99 -18.50
C SER A 124 -27.60 5.52 -19.46
N GLN A 125 -27.74 4.21 -19.60
CA GLN A 125 -28.71 3.55 -20.46
C GLN A 125 -28.98 2.12 -19.97
N PRO A 126 -30.07 1.49 -20.41
CA PRO A 126 -30.37 0.10 -20.08
C PRO A 126 -29.34 -0.85 -20.68
N GLY A 127 -28.98 -1.90 -19.95
CA GLY A 127 -28.03 -2.90 -20.46
C GLY A 127 -27.21 -3.59 -19.38
N VAL A 128 -26.23 -4.37 -19.85
CA VAL A 128 -25.28 -5.10 -19.02
C VAL A 128 -23.93 -4.42 -19.10
N PHE A 129 -23.31 -4.12 -17.96
CA PHE A 129 -22.02 -3.43 -17.86
C PHE A 129 -21.06 -4.17 -16.94
N ALA A 130 -19.77 -4.00 -17.16
CA ALA A 130 -18.76 -4.60 -16.32
C ALA A 130 -18.65 -3.91 -14.96
N ASP A 131 -18.50 -4.70 -13.91
CA ASP A 131 -17.97 -4.22 -12.62
C ASP A 131 -16.45 -4.42 -12.64
N LEU A 132 -15.69 -3.35 -12.91
CA LEU A 132 -14.24 -3.41 -13.09
C LEU A 132 -13.47 -3.64 -11.76
N TYR A 133 -14.08 -3.32 -10.61
CA TYR A 133 -13.46 -3.50 -9.30
C TYR A 133 -13.71 -4.91 -8.73
N GLN A 134 -14.80 -5.55 -9.15
CA GLN A 134 -15.16 -6.91 -8.71
C GLN A 134 -15.21 -7.91 -9.88
N CYS A 135 -14.55 -7.63 -11.01
CA CYS A 135 -14.51 -8.57 -12.15
C CYS A 135 -13.87 -9.92 -11.78
N ALA A 136 -12.96 -9.94 -10.79
CA ALA A 136 -12.38 -11.16 -10.24
C ALA A 136 -13.39 -12.02 -9.42
N GLN A 137 -14.56 -11.46 -9.09
CA GLN A 137 -15.64 -12.12 -8.36
C GLN A 137 -16.86 -12.40 -9.24
N SER A 138 -16.69 -12.29 -10.56
CA SER A 138 -17.70 -12.58 -11.57
C SER A 138 -18.98 -11.73 -11.48
N SER A 139 -18.91 -10.55 -10.86
CA SER A 139 -20.03 -9.61 -10.81
C SER A 139 -20.10 -8.72 -12.06
N TYR A 140 -21.29 -8.19 -12.31
CA TYR A 140 -21.57 -7.21 -13.37
C TYR A 140 -22.76 -6.34 -12.99
N PHE A 141 -22.90 -5.21 -13.66
CA PHE A 141 -24.01 -4.30 -13.49
C PHE A 141 -25.12 -4.55 -14.50
N LEU A 142 -26.35 -4.38 -14.04
CA LEU A 142 -27.57 -4.39 -14.83
C LEU A 142 -28.26 -3.05 -14.63
N CYS A 143 -28.43 -2.31 -15.71
CA CYS A 143 -29.19 -1.07 -15.72
C CYS A 143 -30.56 -1.32 -16.34
N ASP A 144 -31.63 -0.97 -15.62
CA ASP A 144 -32.98 -1.06 -16.14
C ASP A 144 -33.39 0.21 -16.93
N HIS A 145 -34.62 0.21 -17.46
CA HIS A 145 -35.19 1.34 -18.21
C HIS A 145 -35.44 2.60 -17.36
N THR A 146 -35.34 2.49 -16.03
CA THR A 146 -35.51 3.60 -15.09
C THR A 146 -34.18 4.15 -14.57
N ASN A 147 -33.05 3.74 -15.18
CA ASN A 147 -31.69 4.04 -14.73
C ASN A 147 -31.37 3.53 -13.32
N ARG A 148 -32.09 2.50 -12.86
CA ARG A 148 -31.78 1.84 -11.60
C ARG A 148 -30.63 0.87 -11.79
N LEU A 149 -29.63 0.99 -10.92
CA LEU A 149 -28.51 0.07 -10.85
C LEU A 149 -28.90 -1.21 -10.10
N LEU A 150 -28.71 -2.35 -10.74
CA LEU A 150 -28.81 -3.68 -10.18
C LEU A 150 -27.47 -4.40 -10.35
N THR A 151 -27.19 -5.40 -9.51
CA THR A 151 -25.99 -6.23 -9.62
C THR A 151 -26.36 -7.66 -9.97
N GLY A 152 -25.63 -8.24 -10.92
CA GLY A 152 -25.69 -9.66 -11.25
C GLY A 152 -24.36 -10.35 -10.93
N THR A 153 -24.41 -11.67 -10.78
CA THR A 153 -23.24 -12.54 -10.66
C THR A 153 -23.33 -13.63 -11.72
N CYS A 154 -22.19 -13.97 -12.31
CA CYS A 154 -22.15 -15.07 -13.26
C CYS A 154 -22.38 -16.42 -12.55
N PRO A 155 -22.95 -17.41 -13.27
CA PRO A 155 -23.01 -18.77 -12.78
C PRO A 155 -21.63 -19.31 -12.38
N LYS A 156 -21.63 -20.32 -11.49
CA LYS A 156 -20.41 -20.93 -10.96
C LYS A 156 -19.46 -21.36 -12.09
N GLY A 157 -18.19 -20.96 -11.99
CA GLY A 157 -17.13 -21.29 -12.95
C GLY A 157 -17.02 -20.34 -14.15
N LEU A 158 -17.97 -19.42 -14.30
CA LEU A 158 -17.91 -18.38 -15.33
C LEU A 158 -17.43 -17.05 -14.74
N ARG A 159 -16.85 -16.21 -15.59
CA ARG A 159 -16.40 -14.84 -15.28
C ARG A 159 -17.00 -13.87 -16.29
N PHE A 160 -17.20 -12.62 -15.89
CA PHE A 160 -17.72 -11.62 -16.79
C PHE A 160 -16.67 -11.24 -17.85
N ASN A 161 -16.99 -11.43 -19.12
CA ASN A 161 -16.10 -11.13 -20.24
C ASN A 161 -16.36 -9.71 -20.75
N LEU A 162 -15.36 -8.84 -20.62
CA LEU A 162 -15.43 -7.44 -21.03
C LEU A 162 -15.61 -7.26 -22.55
N ASN A 163 -15.13 -8.22 -23.36
CA ASN A 163 -15.25 -8.14 -24.82
C ASN A 163 -16.62 -8.59 -25.30
N LYS A 164 -17.25 -9.53 -24.60
CA LYS A 164 -18.57 -10.08 -24.97
C LYS A 164 -19.72 -9.48 -24.18
N MET A 165 -19.43 -8.64 -23.18
CA MET A 165 -20.41 -8.09 -22.22
C MET A 165 -21.34 -9.17 -21.63
N SER A 166 -20.78 -10.36 -21.36
CA SER A 166 -21.53 -11.53 -20.92
C SER A 166 -20.63 -12.50 -20.15
N CYS A 167 -21.23 -13.43 -19.43
CA CYS A 167 -20.51 -14.46 -18.69
C CYS A 167 -19.88 -15.47 -19.66
N ASP A 168 -18.58 -15.71 -19.50
CA ASP A 168 -17.80 -16.62 -20.34
C ASP A 168 -16.87 -17.47 -19.47
N HIS A 169 -16.24 -18.47 -20.08
CA HIS A 169 -15.28 -19.31 -19.38
C HIS A 169 -14.08 -18.49 -18.88
N ALA A 170 -13.63 -18.76 -17.65
CA ALA A 170 -12.60 -17.96 -16.97
C ALA A 170 -11.28 -17.83 -17.77
N SER A 171 -10.93 -18.84 -18.58
CA SER A 171 -9.73 -18.83 -19.44
C SER A 171 -9.79 -17.77 -20.55
N SER A 172 -10.99 -17.32 -20.91
CA SER A 172 -11.25 -16.36 -21.99
C SER A 172 -11.43 -14.93 -21.48
N VAL A 173 -11.30 -14.71 -20.16
CA VAL A 173 -11.52 -13.42 -19.51
C VAL A 173 -10.19 -12.82 -19.08
N THR A 174 -9.87 -11.65 -19.63
CA THR A 174 -8.77 -10.80 -19.17
C THR A 174 -9.33 -9.79 -18.17
N CYS A 175 -9.35 -10.17 -16.89
CA CYS A 175 -9.73 -9.28 -15.80
C CYS A 175 -8.49 -8.97 -14.96
N SER A 176 -8.22 -7.68 -14.78
CA SER A 176 -7.22 -7.16 -13.84
C SER A 176 -7.97 -6.17 -12.96
N ASN A 177 -7.98 -6.38 -11.65
CA ASN A 177 -8.58 -5.40 -10.73
C ASN A 177 -7.85 -4.06 -10.92
N ILE A 178 -8.61 -2.98 -11.06
CA ILE A 178 -8.10 -1.60 -11.24
C ILE A 178 -8.04 -0.90 -9.90
#